data_AF-L8M6T4-F1
#
_entry.id   AF-L8M6T4-F1
#
_cell.length_a   1.000
_cell.length_b   1.000
_cell.length_c   1.000
_cell.angle_alpha   90.00
_cell.angle_beta   90.00
_cell.angle_gamma   90.00
#
_symmetry.space_group_name_H-M   'P 1'
#
loop_
_entity.id
_entity.type
_entity.pdbx_description
1 polymer ?
#
loop_
_entity_poly.entity_id
_entity_poly.type
_entity_poly.pdbx_seq_one_letter_code
_entity_poly.pdbx_strand_id
1 'polypeptide(L)'
;MNKQILTFKELREAKGYTQESLGQAVGLSRLAIAKYELKQAEPKLGNFLKIARILEVSLAELALAMGYETEEESVQVCKPISLYTPAQNGVLERESVQVVNDNPEYTPVKRRTKGKGTGFIEERLVKRGDKQYKQYWFHWQKSEPGKRRVLARSKYIPKRLVAKIIENNNQKLPVREILKSLGAKK
;
A
#
# COMPACT_ATOMS: atom_id res chain seq x y z
N MET A 1 -9.32 19.54 34.92
CA MET A 1 -8.72 20.50 33.98
C MET A 1 -9.48 20.38 32.68
N ASN A 2 -10.22 21.42 32.28
CA ASN A 2 -10.98 21.40 31.03
C ASN A 2 -9.99 21.56 29.87
N LYS A 3 -9.66 20.48 29.18
CA LYS A 3 -8.78 20.53 28.01
C LYS A 3 -9.59 21.16 26.87
N GLN A 4 -9.30 22.42 26.54
CA GLN A 4 -9.89 23.04 25.35
C GLN A 4 -9.42 22.28 24.11
N ILE A 5 -10.35 21.80 23.31
CA ILE A 5 -10.06 21.14 22.03
C ILE A 5 -9.82 22.25 21.01
N LEU A 6 -8.57 22.40 20.57
CA LEU A 6 -8.22 23.32 19.50
C LEU A 6 -8.60 22.72 18.14
N THR A 7 -9.11 23.54 17.26
CA THR A 7 -9.37 23.19 15.85
C THR A 7 -8.05 23.10 15.07
N PHE A 8 -8.07 22.39 13.94
CA PHE A 8 -6.88 22.24 13.10
C PHE A 8 -6.30 23.59 12.63
N LYS A 9 -7.17 24.58 12.38
CA LYS A 9 -6.76 25.95 12.03
C LYS A 9 -5.99 26.62 13.17
N GLU A 10 -6.48 26.50 14.40
CA GLU A 10 -5.86 27.09 15.58
C GLU A 10 -4.51 26.45 15.88
N LEU A 11 -4.38 25.12 15.72
CA LEU A 11 -3.09 24.44 15.85
C LEU A 11 -2.05 24.96 14.85
N ARG A 12 -2.47 25.21 13.61
CA ARG A 12 -1.59 25.79 12.58
C ARG A 12 -1.16 27.21 12.95
N GLU A 13 -2.09 28.04 13.37
CA GLU A 13 -1.85 29.46 13.68
C GLU A 13 -1.02 29.64 14.96
N ALA A 14 -1.23 28.80 15.97
CA ALA A 14 -0.41 28.76 17.19
C ALA A 14 1.07 28.45 16.89
N LYS A 15 1.34 27.70 15.82
CA LYS A 15 2.69 27.39 15.34
C LYS A 15 3.21 28.37 14.30
N GLY A 16 2.47 29.45 14.01
CA GLY A 16 2.90 30.52 13.11
C GLY A 16 2.88 30.17 11.62
N TYR A 17 2.23 29.08 11.23
CA TYR A 17 2.18 28.66 9.83
C TYR A 17 1.01 29.31 9.10
N THR A 18 1.21 29.77 7.86
CA THR A 18 0.12 30.03 6.91
C THR A 18 -0.31 28.73 6.24
N GLN A 19 -1.51 28.68 5.63
CA GLN A 19 -1.95 27.51 4.85
C GLN A 19 -0.95 27.15 3.74
N GLU A 20 -0.33 28.16 3.13
CA GLU A 20 0.65 27.98 2.07
C GLU A 20 1.97 27.43 2.61
N SER A 21 2.49 28.02 3.70
CA SER A 21 3.73 27.58 4.34
C SER A 21 3.62 26.15 4.87
N LEU A 22 2.52 25.80 5.55
CA LEU A 22 2.27 24.43 6.01
C LEU A 22 2.15 23.45 4.82
N GLY A 23 1.44 23.87 3.76
CA GLY A 23 1.33 23.09 2.54
C GLY A 23 2.71 22.77 1.96
N GLN A 24 3.55 23.79 1.77
CA GLN A 24 4.91 23.62 1.26
C GLN A 24 5.76 22.70 2.15
N ALA A 25 5.70 22.85 3.48
CA ALA A 25 6.46 22.02 4.42
C ALA A 25 6.04 20.53 4.38
N VAL A 26 4.75 20.23 4.17
CA VAL A 26 4.25 18.85 4.06
C VAL A 26 4.48 18.26 2.66
N GLY A 27 4.58 19.13 1.64
CA GLY A 27 4.60 18.77 0.21
C GLY A 27 3.21 18.72 -0.42
N LEU A 28 2.30 19.59 0.02
CA LEU A 28 0.92 19.71 -0.43
C LEU A 28 0.60 21.13 -0.93
N SER A 29 -0.51 21.27 -1.67
CA SER A 29 -0.98 22.60 -2.09
C SER A 29 -1.70 23.31 -0.94
N ARG A 30 -1.69 24.65 -0.95
CA ARG A 30 -2.48 25.49 -0.02
C ARG A 30 -3.96 25.05 0.05
N LEU A 31 -4.54 24.71 -1.10
CA LEU A 31 -5.92 24.23 -1.22
C LEU A 31 -6.14 22.90 -0.48
N ALA A 32 -5.15 22.01 -0.43
CA ALA A 32 -5.26 20.76 0.32
C ALA A 32 -5.40 21.04 1.83
N ILE A 33 -4.58 21.95 2.36
CA ILE A 33 -4.67 22.39 3.77
C ILE A 33 -6.02 23.05 4.05
N ALA A 34 -6.51 23.92 3.16
CA ALA A 34 -7.82 24.54 3.30
C ALA A 34 -8.96 23.49 3.33
N LYS A 35 -8.89 22.44 2.50
CA LYS A 35 -9.88 21.34 2.51
C LYS A 35 -9.86 20.55 3.81
N TYR A 36 -8.67 20.36 4.40
CA TYR A 36 -8.51 19.69 5.69
C TYR A 36 -9.10 20.52 6.82
N GLU A 37 -8.86 21.83 6.84
CA GLU A 37 -9.47 22.75 7.82
C GLU A 37 -11.00 22.79 7.71
N LEU A 38 -11.53 22.73 6.49
CA LEU A 38 -12.98 22.71 6.22
C LEU A 38 -13.61 21.31 6.38
N LYS A 39 -12.84 20.29 6.80
CA LYS A 39 -13.29 18.88 6.92
C LYS A 39 -13.89 18.30 5.62
N GLN A 40 -13.53 18.85 4.46
CA GLN A 40 -14.01 18.37 3.15
C GLN A 40 -13.19 17.22 2.59
N ALA A 41 -12.00 16.98 3.15
CA ALA A 41 -11.11 15.92 2.76
C ALA A 41 -10.29 15.43 3.94
N GLU A 42 -9.94 14.16 3.91
CA GLU A 42 -9.07 13.55 4.91
C GLU A 42 -7.63 13.44 4.41
N PRO A 43 -6.64 13.72 5.27
CA PRO A 43 -5.24 13.52 4.92
C PRO A 43 -4.90 12.03 4.89
N LYS A 44 -4.13 11.62 3.89
CA LYS A 44 -3.51 10.29 3.90
C LYS A 44 -2.61 10.15 5.13
N LEU A 45 -2.50 8.94 5.68
CA LEU A 45 -1.67 8.66 6.87
C LEU A 45 -0.26 9.27 6.79
N GLY A 46 0.42 9.15 5.65
CA GLY A 46 1.75 9.75 5.47
C GLY A 46 1.77 11.28 5.58
N ASN A 47 0.72 11.96 5.13
CA ASN A 47 0.59 13.42 5.28
C ASN A 47 0.20 13.78 6.72
N PHE A 48 -0.69 12.99 7.33
CA PHE A 48 -1.11 13.17 8.72
C PHE A 48 0.09 13.10 9.69
N LEU A 49 0.96 12.10 9.53
CA LEU A 49 2.20 11.97 10.30
C LEU A 49 3.15 13.17 10.10
N LYS A 50 3.27 13.67 8.87
CA LYS A 50 4.11 14.84 8.58
C LYS A 50 3.57 16.10 9.23
N ILE A 51 2.26 16.34 9.12
CA ILE A 51 1.58 17.48 9.74
C ILE A 51 1.79 17.45 11.25
N ALA A 52 1.57 16.30 11.89
CA ALA A 52 1.77 16.15 13.34
C ALA A 52 3.21 16.47 13.77
N ARG A 53 4.22 16.03 13.00
CA ARG A 53 5.62 16.35 13.27
C ARG A 53 5.94 17.83 13.10
N ILE A 54 5.45 18.47 12.04
CA ILE A 54 5.70 19.90 11.75
C ILE A 54 5.03 20.79 12.79
N LEU A 55 3.81 20.44 13.19
CA LEU A 55 3.07 21.17 14.22
C LEU A 55 3.48 20.76 15.64
N GLU A 56 4.37 19.77 15.80
CA GLU A 56 4.82 19.23 17.09
C GLU A 56 3.67 18.83 18.03
N VAL A 57 2.61 18.25 17.46
CA VAL A 57 1.43 17.78 18.21
C VAL A 57 1.34 16.26 18.17
N SER A 58 0.66 15.68 19.16
CA SER A 58 0.37 14.25 19.15
C SER A 58 -0.63 13.89 18.04
N LEU A 59 -0.58 12.65 17.56
CA LEU A 59 -1.53 12.18 16.54
C LEU A 59 -2.97 12.21 17.03
N ALA A 60 -3.19 11.90 18.31
CA ALA A 60 -4.51 11.95 18.93
C ALA A 60 -5.04 13.39 18.95
N GLU A 61 -4.21 14.35 19.34
CA GLU A 61 -4.57 15.77 19.33
C GLU A 61 -4.89 16.29 17.92
N LEU A 62 -4.08 15.92 16.93
CA LEU A 62 -4.34 16.28 15.54
C LEU A 62 -5.64 15.64 15.02
N ALA A 63 -5.93 14.39 15.40
CA ALA A 63 -7.16 13.70 15.01
C ALA A 63 -8.39 14.42 15.58
N LEU A 64 -8.39 14.74 16.87
CA LEU A 64 -9.47 15.50 17.51
C LEU A 64 -9.66 16.87 16.84
N ALA A 65 -8.56 17.57 16.55
CA ALA A 65 -8.59 18.88 15.89
C ALA A 65 -9.18 18.86 14.48
N MET A 66 -9.05 17.74 13.77
CA MET A 66 -9.64 17.52 12.44
C MET A 66 -11.09 16.99 12.51
N GLY A 67 -11.60 16.71 13.71
CA GLY A 67 -12.97 16.24 13.94
C GLY A 67 -13.14 14.73 13.85
N TYR A 68 -12.08 13.95 14.04
CA TYR A 68 -12.22 12.52 14.26
C TYR A 68 -12.73 12.30 15.68
N GLU A 69 -13.95 11.79 15.79
CA GLU A 69 -14.50 11.34 17.07
C GLU A 69 -13.85 10.00 17.42
N THR A 70 -13.24 9.91 18.59
CA THR A 70 -12.88 8.62 19.17
C THR A 70 -14.15 8.06 19.80
N GLU A 71 -14.90 7.28 19.04
CA GLU A 71 -15.89 6.39 19.66
C GLU A 71 -15.12 5.41 20.53
N GLU A 72 -15.25 5.54 21.85
CA GLU A 72 -14.90 4.48 22.80
C GLU A 72 -15.92 3.33 22.67
N GLU A 73 -16.24 2.90 21.45
CA GLU A 73 -17.01 1.69 21.25
C GLU A 73 -16.08 0.49 21.47
N SER A 74 -16.17 -0.03 22.70
CA SER A 74 -15.80 -1.37 23.15
C SER A 74 -14.86 -2.11 22.21
N VAL A 75 -13.56 -2.01 22.48
CA VAL A 75 -12.60 -2.99 21.97
C VAL A 75 -13.13 -4.37 22.36
N GLN A 76 -13.66 -5.13 21.39
CA GLN A 76 -13.73 -6.57 21.54
C GLN A 76 -12.29 -6.99 21.75
N VAL A 77 -11.96 -7.27 23.01
CA VAL A 77 -10.67 -7.79 23.43
C VAL A 77 -10.44 -9.06 22.62
N CYS A 78 -9.70 -8.93 21.51
CA CYS A 78 -9.00 -10.07 20.96
C CYS A 78 -8.17 -10.62 22.11
N LYS A 79 -8.49 -11.88 22.48
CA LYS A 79 -7.95 -12.56 23.66
C LYS A 79 -6.47 -12.24 23.85
N PRO A 80 -6.02 -11.98 25.09
CA PRO A 80 -4.63 -11.65 25.35
C PRO A 80 -3.74 -12.70 24.69
N ILE A 81 -2.73 -12.24 23.94
CA ILE A 81 -1.58 -13.06 23.58
C ILE A 81 -1.10 -13.67 24.90
N SER A 82 -1.33 -14.97 25.05
CA SER A 82 -0.99 -15.74 26.25
C SER A 82 0.48 -15.54 26.58
N LEU A 83 0.73 -14.79 27.65
CA LEU A 83 1.92 -14.74 28.50
C LEU A 83 3.11 -15.54 27.96
N TYR A 84 4.00 -14.89 27.20
CA TYR A 84 5.40 -15.32 27.20
C TYR A 84 6.07 -14.62 28.37
N THR A 85 6.11 -15.30 29.52
CA THR A 85 6.94 -14.86 30.64
C THR A 85 8.38 -15.23 30.29
N PRO A 86 9.31 -14.28 30.10
CA PRO A 86 10.71 -14.66 30.09
C PRO A 86 11.07 -14.98 31.53
N ALA A 87 11.21 -16.28 31.81
CA ALA A 87 11.89 -16.75 33.01
C ALA A 87 13.24 -16.03 33.09
N GLN A 88 13.49 -15.44 34.26
CA GLN A 88 14.71 -14.74 34.61
C GLN A 88 15.92 -15.58 34.23
N ASN A 89 16.79 -15.07 33.36
CA ASN A 89 18.19 -15.49 33.29
C ASN A 89 19.04 -14.35 32.72
N GLY A 90 19.91 -13.84 33.59
CA GLY A 90 21.29 -13.48 33.25
C GLY A 90 21.50 -12.28 32.35
N VAL A 91 22.08 -11.22 32.93
CA VAL A 91 22.84 -10.18 32.24
C VAL A 91 23.70 -10.80 31.13
N LEU A 92 23.49 -10.38 29.88
CA LEU A 92 24.41 -10.65 28.77
C LEU A 92 24.71 -9.34 28.04
N GLU A 93 26.01 -9.10 27.90
CA GLU A 93 26.61 -7.89 27.37
C GLU A 93 26.17 -7.61 25.94
N ARG A 94 26.27 -6.32 25.57
CA ARG A 94 25.84 -5.78 24.28
C ARG A 94 26.79 -6.21 23.18
N GLU A 95 26.60 -7.41 22.65
CA GLU A 95 27.18 -7.81 21.36
C GLU A 95 26.12 -7.69 20.25
N SER A 96 26.55 -7.13 19.13
CA SER A 96 25.71 -6.67 18.02
C SER A 96 24.75 -7.74 17.48
N VAL A 97 23.44 -7.56 17.70
CA VAL A 97 22.41 -8.44 17.16
C VAL A 97 22.24 -8.18 15.66
N GLN A 98 22.63 -9.14 14.82
CA GLN A 98 22.11 -9.23 13.45
C GLN A 98 20.66 -9.73 13.51
N VAL A 99 19.74 -8.91 13.01
CA VAL A 99 18.31 -9.23 12.97
C VAL A 99 18.07 -10.32 11.93
N VAL A 100 18.00 -11.57 12.36
CA VAL A 100 17.40 -12.66 11.59
C VAL A 100 15.89 -12.61 11.83
N ASN A 101 15.13 -12.34 10.76
CA ASN A 101 13.67 -12.30 10.81
C ASN A 101 13.12 -13.75 10.76
N ASP A 102 12.82 -14.32 11.93
CA ASP A 102 12.18 -15.64 12.07
C ASP A 102 10.66 -15.62 11.81
N ASN A 103 10.22 -14.96 10.73
CA ASN A 103 8.84 -15.05 10.27
C ASN A 103 8.79 -15.76 8.90
N PRO A 104 8.53 -17.09 8.85
CA PRO A 104 8.59 -17.87 7.61
C PRO A 104 7.47 -17.55 6.59
N GLU A 105 6.48 -16.73 6.96
CA GLU A 105 5.29 -16.46 6.14
C GLU A 105 5.21 -15.06 5.49
N TYR A 106 6.30 -14.28 5.48
CA TYR A 106 6.36 -13.08 4.64
C TYR A 106 7.62 -13.04 3.78
N THR A 107 7.60 -13.76 2.67
CA THR A 107 8.54 -13.48 1.57
C THR A 107 8.02 -12.28 0.77
N PRO A 108 8.78 -11.19 0.61
CA PRO A 108 8.39 -10.09 -0.26
C PRO A 108 8.11 -10.63 -1.67
N VAL A 109 6.88 -10.43 -2.17
CA VAL A 109 6.47 -10.91 -3.49
C VAL A 109 7.45 -10.36 -4.53
N LYS A 110 8.30 -11.23 -5.10
CA LYS A 110 9.29 -10.83 -6.10
C LYS A 110 8.55 -10.21 -7.29
N ARG A 111 8.66 -8.89 -7.45
CA ARG A 111 8.09 -8.15 -8.59
C ARG A 111 9.12 -8.13 -9.73
N ARG A 112 8.62 -8.05 -10.96
CA ARG A 112 9.49 -7.76 -12.12
C ARG A 112 10.19 -6.42 -11.89
N THR A 113 11.46 -6.34 -12.28
CA THR A 113 12.22 -5.08 -12.24
C THR A 113 11.64 -4.05 -13.20
N LYS A 114 11.89 -2.75 -12.94
CA LYS A 114 11.46 -1.65 -13.80
C LYS A 114 11.89 -1.89 -15.26
N GLY A 115 11.01 -1.61 -16.22
CA GLY A 115 11.26 -1.78 -17.65
C GLY A 115 10.97 -3.17 -18.23
N LYS A 116 10.75 -4.21 -17.40
CA LYS A 116 10.41 -5.58 -17.87
C LYS A 116 8.92 -5.79 -18.16
N GLY A 117 8.11 -4.74 -18.02
CA GLY A 117 6.66 -4.77 -18.20
C GLY A 117 5.91 -5.33 -17.01
N THR A 118 4.61 -5.03 -16.94
CA THR A 118 3.68 -5.52 -15.92
C THR A 118 2.71 -6.51 -16.55
N GLY A 119 2.47 -7.63 -15.88
CA GLY A 119 1.51 -8.62 -16.34
C GLY A 119 1.28 -9.74 -15.32
N PHE A 120 0.11 -10.37 -15.42
CA PHE A 120 -0.34 -11.45 -14.55
C PHE A 120 -1.19 -12.45 -15.32
N ILE A 121 -1.37 -13.63 -14.76
CA ILE A 121 -2.23 -14.66 -15.31
C ILE A 121 -3.52 -14.66 -14.51
N GLU A 122 -4.64 -14.64 -15.22
CA GLU A 122 -5.97 -14.86 -14.68
C GLU A 122 -6.44 -16.26 -15.06
N GLU A 123 -6.98 -16.97 -14.07
CA GLU A 123 -7.61 -18.26 -14.25
C GLU A 123 -9.13 -18.07 -14.18
N ARG A 124 -9.86 -18.67 -15.12
CA ARG A 124 -11.33 -18.59 -15.20
C ARG A 124 -11.93 -19.97 -15.39
N LEU A 125 -13.06 -20.23 -14.74
CA LEU A 125 -13.90 -21.39 -15.02
C LEU A 125 -15.00 -20.96 -15.99
N VAL A 126 -15.01 -21.53 -17.19
CA VAL A 126 -16.01 -21.25 -18.24
C VAL A 126 -16.91 -22.46 -18.41
N LYS A 127 -18.22 -22.26 -18.26
CA LYS A 127 -19.22 -23.31 -18.47
C LYS A 127 -19.59 -23.40 -19.94
N ARG A 128 -19.72 -24.62 -20.46
CA ARG A 128 -20.35 -24.89 -21.76
C ARG A 128 -21.27 -26.11 -21.61
N GLY A 129 -22.58 -25.88 -21.64
CA GLY A 129 -23.56 -26.87 -21.19
C GLY A 129 -23.29 -27.24 -19.73
N ASP A 130 -23.32 -28.54 -19.44
CA ASP A 130 -23.09 -29.07 -18.08
C ASP A 130 -21.60 -29.23 -17.72
N LYS A 131 -20.69 -28.97 -18.66
CA LYS A 131 -19.24 -29.15 -18.45
C LYS A 131 -18.57 -27.82 -18.10
N GLN A 132 -17.65 -27.86 -17.15
CA GLN A 132 -16.82 -26.72 -16.76
C GLN A 132 -15.40 -26.87 -17.29
N TYR A 133 -14.87 -25.80 -17.89
CA TYR A 133 -13.54 -25.77 -18.46
C TYR A 133 -12.70 -24.68 -17.83
N LYS A 134 -11.52 -25.07 -17.38
CA LYS A 134 -10.49 -24.16 -16.88
C LYS A 134 -9.81 -23.46 -18.05
N GLN A 135 -9.86 -22.12 -18.08
CA GLN A 135 -9.22 -21.28 -19.09
C GLN A 135 -8.28 -20.29 -18.41
N TYR A 136 -7.22 -19.90 -19.13
CA TYR A 136 -6.20 -19.00 -18.60
C TYR A 136 -5.99 -17.85 -19.57
N TRP A 137 -5.80 -16.66 -19.02
CA TRP A 137 -5.57 -15.43 -19.76
C TRP A 137 -4.34 -14.72 -19.20
N PHE A 138 -3.48 -14.21 -20.08
CA PHE A 138 -2.36 -13.38 -19.70
C PHE A 138 -2.72 -11.91 -19.93
N HIS A 139 -2.65 -11.11 -18.87
CA HIS A 139 -2.91 -9.67 -18.90
C HIS A 139 -1.60 -8.92 -18.85
N TRP A 140 -1.47 -7.84 -19.63
CA TRP A 140 -0.30 -6.97 -19.60
C TRP A 140 -0.62 -5.54 -20.00
N GLN A 141 0.34 -4.66 -19.72
CA GLN A 141 0.29 -3.26 -20.13
C GLN A 141 1.25 -3.01 -21.30
N LYS A 142 0.79 -2.28 -22.32
CA LYS A 142 1.60 -1.82 -23.46
C LYS A 142 1.63 -0.30 -23.46
N SER A 143 2.82 0.28 -23.34
CA SER A 143 3.06 1.70 -23.58
C SER A 143 3.30 1.91 -25.08
N GLU A 144 2.63 2.91 -25.66
CA GLU A 144 2.83 3.28 -27.07
C GLU A 144 3.64 4.58 -27.13
N PRO A 145 4.66 4.68 -28.02
CA PRO A 145 5.40 5.92 -28.21
C PRO A 145 4.45 7.09 -28.54
N GLY A 146 4.65 8.23 -27.89
CA GLY A 146 3.82 9.41 -28.09
C GLY A 146 2.47 9.42 -27.37
N LYS A 147 2.04 8.31 -26.74
CA LYS A 147 0.81 8.28 -25.93
C LYS A 147 1.12 8.37 -24.44
N ARG A 148 0.43 9.29 -23.75
CA ARG A 148 0.51 9.42 -22.28
C ARG A 148 -0.17 8.27 -21.54
N ARG A 149 -1.14 7.58 -22.17
CA ARG A 149 -1.92 6.50 -21.55
C ARG A 149 -1.30 5.13 -21.88
N VAL A 150 -1.25 4.27 -20.86
CA VAL A 150 -0.84 2.87 -20.99
C VAL A 150 -2.06 2.02 -21.32
N LEU A 151 -1.97 1.17 -22.35
CA LEU A 151 -3.07 0.31 -22.77
C LEU A 151 -3.01 -1.04 -22.08
N ALA A 152 -4.10 -1.45 -21.43
CA ALA A 152 -4.29 -2.81 -20.95
C ALA A 152 -4.62 -3.76 -22.10
N ARG A 153 -4.01 -4.95 -22.10
CA ARG A 153 -4.20 -6.00 -23.10
C ARG A 153 -4.33 -7.35 -22.39
N SER A 154 -5.03 -8.27 -23.03
CA SER A 154 -5.28 -9.61 -22.52
C SER A 154 -5.18 -10.61 -23.68
N LYS A 155 -4.65 -11.81 -23.42
CA LYS A 155 -4.57 -12.87 -24.44
C LYS A 155 -4.79 -14.23 -23.79
N TYR A 156 -5.65 -15.04 -24.40
CA TYR A 156 -5.86 -16.42 -24.00
C TYR A 156 -4.56 -17.22 -24.06
N ILE A 157 -4.31 -18.05 -23.05
CA ILE A 157 -3.20 -18.98 -22.96
C ILE A 157 -3.71 -20.37 -23.37
N PRO A 158 -3.29 -20.90 -24.53
CA PRO A 158 -3.65 -22.25 -24.95
C PRO A 158 -3.25 -23.29 -23.90
N LYS A 159 -4.09 -24.30 -23.67
CA LYS A 159 -3.89 -25.35 -22.65
C LYS A 159 -2.47 -25.94 -22.66
N ARG A 160 -1.91 -26.20 -23.85
CA ARG A 160 -0.54 -26.73 -24.04
C ARG A 160 0.59 -25.82 -23.55
N LEU A 161 0.33 -24.52 -23.40
CA LEU A 161 1.32 -23.52 -22.99
C LEU A 161 1.14 -23.07 -21.54
N VAL A 162 0.05 -23.46 -20.86
CA VAL A 162 -0.29 -22.97 -19.52
C VAL A 162 0.87 -23.14 -18.53
N ALA A 163 1.39 -24.36 -18.39
CA ALA A 163 2.48 -24.65 -17.45
C ALA A 163 3.72 -23.77 -17.73
N LYS A 164 4.11 -23.64 -19.00
CA LYS A 164 5.25 -22.81 -19.41
C LYS A 164 5.04 -21.33 -19.09
N ILE A 165 3.84 -20.80 -19.31
CA ILE A 165 3.56 -19.38 -19.06
C ILE A 165 3.48 -19.08 -17.56
N ILE A 166 2.93 -20.00 -16.76
CA ILE A 166 2.95 -19.92 -15.30
C ILE A 166 4.39 -19.89 -14.80
N GLU A 167 5.23 -20.80 -15.26
CA GLU A 167 6.65 -20.86 -14.89
C GLU A 167 7.39 -19.56 -15.25
N ASN A 168 7.23 -19.09 -16.50
CA ASN A 168 7.82 -17.84 -16.95
C ASN A 168 7.36 -16.62 -16.12
N ASN A 169 6.10 -16.63 -15.66
CA ASN A 169 5.56 -15.58 -14.81
C ASN A 169 6.10 -15.66 -13.37
N ASN A 170 6.31 -16.87 -12.85
CA ASN A 170 6.91 -17.12 -11.53
C ASN A 170 8.38 -16.70 -11.51
N GLN A 171 9.13 -17.00 -12.58
CA GLN A 171 10.49 -16.53 -12.80
C GLN A 171 10.59 -15.03 -13.10
N LYS A 172 9.46 -14.33 -13.20
CA LYS A 172 9.39 -12.88 -13.49
C LYS A 172 10.13 -12.51 -14.78
N LEU A 173 10.04 -13.37 -15.80
CA LEU A 173 10.57 -13.06 -17.12
C LEU A 173 9.92 -11.80 -17.70
N PRO A 174 10.64 -11.05 -18.57
CA PRO A 174 10.07 -9.89 -19.24
C PRO A 174 8.77 -10.24 -19.97
N VAL A 175 7.79 -9.32 -19.91
CA VAL A 175 6.48 -9.49 -20.58
C VAL A 175 6.65 -9.80 -22.06
N ARG A 176 7.66 -9.22 -22.72
CA ARG A 176 7.98 -9.47 -24.13
C ARG A 176 8.28 -10.94 -24.42
N GLU A 177 9.03 -11.63 -23.56
CA GLU A 177 9.38 -13.05 -23.73
C GLU A 177 8.19 -13.98 -23.49
N ILE A 178 7.33 -13.62 -22.52
CA ILE A 178 6.06 -14.32 -22.27
C ILE A 178 5.15 -14.21 -23.49
N LEU A 179 5.02 -13.01 -24.06
CA LEU A 179 4.23 -12.77 -25.27
C LEU A 179 4.79 -13.47 -26.51
N LYS A 180 6.12 -13.55 -26.64
CA LYS A 180 6.79 -14.32 -27.69
C LYS A 180 6.44 -15.81 -27.59
N SER A 181 6.43 -16.37 -26.37
CA SER A 181 5.98 -17.75 -26.11
C SER A 181 4.50 -17.97 -26.46
N LEU A 182 3.66 -16.94 -26.32
CA LEU A 182 2.24 -16.96 -26.71
C LEU A 182 2.01 -16.67 -28.21
N GLY A 183 3.06 -16.49 -29.01
CA GLY A 183 2.93 -16.15 -30.43
C GLY A 183 2.21 -14.81 -30.68
N ALA A 184 2.27 -13.87 -29.73
CA ALA A 184 1.80 -12.51 -29.98
C ALA A 184 2.85 -11.77 -30.83
N LYS A 185 2.46 -11.27 -32.00
CA LYS A 185 3.35 -10.45 -32.85
C LYS A 185 3.71 -9.14 -32.12
N LYS A 186 4.94 -8.65 -32.37
CA LYS A 186 5.54 -7.46 -31.74
C LYS A 186 4.66 -6.21 -31.90
#